data_AF-A0A5C2D0F8-F1
#
_entry.id   AF-A0A5C2D0F8-F1
#
_cell.length_a   1.000
_cell.length_b   1.000
_cell.length_c   1.000
_cell.angle_alpha   90.00
_cell.angle_beta   90.00
_cell.angle_gamma   90.00
#
_symmetry.space_group_name_H-M   'P 1'
#
loop_
_entity.id
_entity.type
_entity.pdbx_description
1 polymer ?
#
loop_
_entity_poly.entity_id
_entity_poly.type
_entity_poly.pdbx_seq_one_letter_code
_entity_poly.pdbx_strand_id
1 'polypeptide(L)' 'MKQHKSSFKWRHFEPTVILLCVRWYCRYQLSYRDLEEMMRERGLSVDHVTIFRWFRCKQQRRSARMSHRA' A
#
# COMPACT_ATOMS: atom_id res chain seq x y z
N MET A 1 -4.14 -8.04 -22.70
CA MET A 1 -3.72 -7.44 -21.41
C MET A 1 -2.43 -8.10 -20.96
N LYS A 2 -1.31 -7.37 -21.00
CA LYS A 2 0.03 -7.93 -20.72
C LYS A 2 0.25 -8.02 -19.21
N GLN A 3 0.37 -9.24 -18.71
CA GLN A 3 0.75 -9.54 -17.33
C GLN A 3 2.20 -9.09 -17.11
N HIS A 4 2.40 -8.06 -16.29
CA HIS A 4 3.73 -7.64 -15.86
C HIS A 4 4.17 -8.53 -14.69
N LYS A 5 5.29 -9.24 -14.86
CA LYS A 5 5.87 -10.13 -13.86
C LYS A 5 6.25 -9.30 -12.60
N SER A 6 5.40 -9.34 -11.59
CA SER A 6 5.56 -8.56 -10.36
C SER A 6 6.57 -9.22 -9.41
N SER A 7 7.60 -8.45 -9.02
CA SER A 7 8.64 -8.87 -8.05
C SER A 7 8.20 -8.78 -6.58
N PHE A 8 6.91 -8.59 -6.29
CA PHE A 8 6.39 -8.53 -4.92
C PHE A 8 5.87 -9.90 -4.47
N LYS A 9 6.59 -10.54 -3.54
CA LYS A 9 6.35 -11.90 -3.01
C LYS A 9 5.05 -12.06 -2.17
N TRP A 10 4.10 -11.13 -2.26
CA TRP A 10 2.85 -11.10 -1.48
C TRP A 10 1.64 -11.18 -2.42
N ARG A 11 1.30 -12.42 -2.77
CA ARG A 11 0.41 -12.88 -3.85
C ARG A 11 -1.07 -12.44 -3.83
N HIS A 12 -1.50 -11.57 -2.93
CA HIS A 12 -2.94 -11.27 -2.80
C HIS A 12 -3.41 -10.01 -3.56
N PHE A 13 -2.52 -9.06 -3.84
CA PHE A 13 -2.90 -7.80 -4.47
C PHE A 13 -1.88 -7.36 -5.52
N GLU A 14 -2.40 -6.81 -6.62
CA GLU A 14 -1.58 -6.27 -7.70
C GLU A 14 -0.79 -5.05 -7.17
N PRO A 15 0.50 -4.89 -7.51
CA PRO A 15 1.32 -3.76 -7.05
C PRO A 15 0.69 -2.39 -7.32
N THR A 16 -0.08 -2.27 -8.40
CA THR A 16 -0.84 -1.07 -8.73
C THR A 16 -1.85 -0.69 -7.64
N VAL A 17 -2.53 -1.67 -7.03
CA VAL A 17 -3.48 -1.46 -5.93
C VAL A 17 -2.76 -0.88 -4.71
N ILE A 18 -1.62 -1.46 -4.34
CA ILE A 18 -0.80 -0.99 -3.22
C ILE A 18 -0.33 0.45 -3.46
N LEU A 19 0.14 0.75 -4.67
CA LEU A 19 0.60 2.09 -5.06
C LEU A 19 -0.55 3.10 -5.07
N LEU A 20 -1.74 2.70 -5.51
CA LEU A 20 -2.93 3.54 -5.52
C LEU A 20 -3.35 3.93 -4.10
N CYS A 21 -3.42 2.97 -3.16
CA CYS A 21 -3.73 3.24 -1.76
C CYS A 21 -2.72 4.23 -1.14
N VAL A 22 -1.42 4.03 -1.37
CA VAL A 22 -0.37 4.92 -0.85
C VAL A 22 -0.47 6.32 -1.46
N ARG A 23 -0.75 6.42 -2.77
CA ARG A 23 -0.92 7.71 -3.45
C ARG A 23 -2.10 8.49 -2.88
N TRP A 24 -3.22 7.82 -2.62
CA TRP A 24 -4.41 8.44 -2.04
C TRP A 24 -4.21 8.86 -0.60
N TYR A 25 -3.56 8.02 0.21
CA TYR A 25 -3.13 8.37 1.56
C TYR A 25 -2.32 9.67 1.57
N CYS A 26 -1.29 9.77 0.71
CA CYS A 26 -0.44 10.97 0.64
C CYS A 26 -1.13 12.20 0.04
N ARG A 27 -2.03 12.03 -0.94
CA ARG A 27 -2.65 13.15 -1.67
C ARG A 27 -3.81 13.78 -0.91
N TYR A 28 -4.57 12.97 -0.17
CA TYR A 28 -5.86 13.36 0.41
C TYR A 28 -5.93 13.14 1.94
N GLN A 29 -4.84 12.69 2.58
CA GLN A 29 -4.79 12.43 4.03
C GLN A 29 -5.89 11.47 4.52
N LEU A 30 -6.33 10.54 3.67
CA LEU A 30 -7.38 9.58 3.99
C LEU A 30 -6.95 8.63 5.11
N SER A 31 -7.90 8.21 5.94
CA SER A 31 -7.66 7.17 6.93
C SER A 31 -7.54 5.80 6.27
N TYR A 32 -6.94 4.83 6.97
CA TYR A 32 -6.88 3.45 6.46
C TYR A 32 -8.26 2.81 6.29
N ARG A 33 -9.27 3.28 7.04
CA ARG A 33 -10.66 2.82 6.89
C ARG A 33 -11.31 3.38 5.63
N ASP A 34 -11.11 4.66 5.34
CA ASP A 34 -11.61 5.26 4.09
C ASP A 34 -11.02 4.54 2.88
N LEU A 35 -9.73 4.19 2.94
CA LEU A 35 -9.09 3.40 1.89
C LEU A 35 -9.69 1.98 1.78
N GLU A 36 -10.01 1.32 2.89
CA GLU A 36 -10.70 0.03 2.88
C GLU A 36 -12.08 0.12 2.23
N GLU A 37 -12.88 1.13 2.60
CA GLU A 37 -14.21 1.35 2.03
C GLU A 37 -14.14 1.62 0.53
N MET A 38 -13.23 2.49 0.09
CA MET A 38 -13.04 2.76 -1.34
C MET A 38 -12.54 1.54 -2.13
N MET A 39 -11.73 0.67 -1.52
CA MET A 39 -11.33 -0.58 -2.16
C MET A 39 -12.52 -1.55 -2.24
N ARG A 40 -13.37 -1.58 -1.21
CA ARG A 40 -14.59 -2.39 -1.18
C ARG A 40 -15.59 -1.97 -2.24
N GLU A 41 -15.78 -0.66 -2.45
CA GLU A 41 -16.59 -0.11 -3.54
C GLU A 41 -16.06 -0.52 -4.93
N ARG A 42 -14.76 -0.70 -5.07
CA ARG A 42 -14.10 -1.18 -6.31
C ARG A 42 -14.11 -2.70 -6.47
N GLY A 43 -14.79 -3.42 -5.58
CA GLY A 43 -14.85 -4.88 -5.59
C GLY A 43 -13.61 -5.58 -5.01
N LEU A 44 -12.73 -4.84 -4.33
CA LEU A 44 -11.54 -5.38 -3.68
C LEU A 44 -11.76 -5.46 -2.17
N SER A 45 -11.82 -6.68 -1.63
CA SER A 45 -11.90 -6.89 -0.17
C SER A 45 -10.51 -6.77 0.45
N VAL A 46 -10.14 -5.54 0.86
CA VAL A 46 -8.87 -5.23 1.52
C VAL A 46 -9.16 -4.69 2.91
N ASP A 47 -8.78 -5.42 3.95
CA ASP A 47 -8.92 -4.96 5.33
C ASP A 47 -7.89 -3.86 5.66
N HIS A 48 -8.30 -2.83 6.41
CA HIS A 48 -7.43 -1.71 6.83
C HIS A 48 -6.12 -2.17 7.51
N VAL A 49 -6.09 -3.31 8.21
CA VAL A 49 -4.87 -3.87 8.81
C VAL A 49 -3.88 -4.34 7.74
N THR A 50 -4.38 -4.81 6.59
CA THR A 50 -3.56 -5.17 5.43
C THR A 50 -2.87 -3.94 4.84
N ILE A 51 -3.61 -2.84 4.72
CA ILE A 51 -3.08 -1.55 4.24
C ILE A 51 -2.03 -1.01 5.21
N PHE A 52 -2.31 -1.06 6.52
CA PHE A 52 -1.35 -0.66 7.55
C PHE A 52 -0.06 -1.48 7.51
N ARG A 53 -0.14 -2.80 7.31
CA ARG A 53 1.04 -3.68 7.14
C ARG A 53 1.88 -3.28 5.93
N TRP A 54 1.26 -2.94 4.80
CA TRP A 54 1.98 -2.44 3.62
C TRP A 54 2.73 -1.15 3.92
N PHE A 55 2.08 -0.21 4.61
CA PHE A 55 2.69 1.05 4.97
C PHE A 55 3.86 0.86 5.94
N ARG A 56 3.68 0.05 6.99
CA ARG A 56 4.73 -0.28 7.96
C ARG A 56 5.96 -0.91 7.31
N CYS A 57 5.77 -1.86 6.38
CA CYS A 57 6.88 -2.47 5.64
C CYS A 57 7.61 -1.48 4.71
N LYS A 58 6.92 -0.47 4.15
CA LYS A 58 7.56 0.59 3.35
C LYS A 58 8.32 1.58 4.24
N GLN A 59 7.79 1.92 5.41
CA GLN A 59 8.41 2.85 6.37
C GLN A 59 9.69 2.27 6.99
N GLN A 60 9.72 0.98 7.35
CA GLN A 60 10.90 0.31 7.93
C GLN A 60 12.13 0.39 7.01
N ARG A 61 11.94 0.36 5.68
CA ARG A 61 13.02 0.53 4.70
C ARG A 61 13.49 1.97 4.52
N ARG A 62 12.63 2.96 4.78
CA ARG A 62 13.01 4.38 4.77
C ARG A 62 13.79 4.76 6.03
N SER A 63 13.39 4.24 7.19
CA SER A 63 14.07 4.51 8.46
C SER A 63 15.51 3.97 8.48
N ALA A 64 15.76 2.79 7.88
CA ALA A 64 17.12 2.26 7.73
C ALA A 64 18.04 3.07 6.80
N ARG A 65 17.52 3.99 5.97
CA ARG A 65 18.32 4.93 5.17
C ARG A 65 18.54 6.28 5.85
N MET A 66 17.77 6.62 6.88
CA MET A 66 17.88 7.91 7.57
C MET A 66 18.82 7.87 8.78
N SER A 67 19.25 6.69 9.24
CA SER A 67 20.28 6.56 10.29
C SER A 67 21.73 6.70 9.79
N HIS A 68 21.94 7.09 8.52
CA HIS A 68 23.26 7.34 7.95
C HIS A 68 23.45 8.82 7.55
N ARG A 69 22.77 9.73 8.26
CA ARG A 69 22.90 11.18 8.10
C ARG A 69 22.61 11.96 9.39
N ALA A 70 23.03 11.41 10.52
CA ALA A 70 23.17 12.11 11.79
C ALA A 70 24.65 12.04 12.19
#